data_AF-A0A0N0AC15-F1
#
_entry.id   AF-A0A0N0AC15-F1
#
_cell.length_a   1.000
_cell.length_b   1.000
_cell.length_c   1.000
_cell.angle_alpha   90.00
_cell.angle_beta   90.00
_cell.angle_gamma   90.00
#
_symmetry.space_group_name_H-M   'P 1'
#
loop_
_entity.id
_entity.type
_entity.pdbx_description
1 polymer ?
#
loop_
_entity_poly.entity_id
_entity_poly.type
_entity_poly.pdbx_seq_one_letter_code
_entity_poly.pdbx_strand_id
1 'polypeptide(L)'
;MAVSGNHVILGVCASYLGVYFVLLMARTIWFSVKPSHFLKSQQTLIDKISSASFVTQITTVSPELRDSALQKFSAAQLTTFQSNLGMAVLVSRATYYWAYQLEKYRTSAASLILSAIAYASLYVQGIVVFSVINWAILKMDPAAFSYSGDPAFLQVAYYSLFHGAGSALSPVSGVAVAVKIATNVVAPLFITALVTQFLINRRQVEQDAAAEEAVKKIKAAGAELEKRFKQEYEISTEEAIARLQALGESFFLTAITAMSAQLPPDYDAE
;
A
#
# COMPACT_ATOMS: atom_id res chain seq x y z
N MET A 1 18.75 -23.73 43.61
CA MET A 1 19.65 -23.08 42.63
C MET A 1 19.09 -23.05 41.19
N ALA A 2 17.81 -23.35 40.94
CA ALA A 2 17.18 -23.28 39.61
C ALA A 2 16.40 -21.97 39.33
N VAL A 3 16.25 -21.12 40.36
CA VAL A 3 15.40 -19.91 40.31
C VAL A 3 16.09 -18.76 39.57
N SER A 4 17.42 -18.62 39.63
CA SER A 4 18.12 -17.52 38.95
C SER A 4 18.10 -17.64 37.42
N GLY A 5 18.15 -18.86 36.88
CA GLY A 5 18.12 -19.10 35.43
C GLY A 5 16.82 -18.64 34.78
N ASN A 6 15.67 -18.91 35.42
CA ASN A 6 14.36 -18.49 34.91
C ASN A 6 14.20 -16.96 34.93
N HIS A 7 14.72 -16.28 35.95
CA HIS A 7 14.67 -14.82 36.00
C HIS A 7 15.54 -14.15 34.94
N VAL A 8 16.73 -14.69 34.66
CA VAL A 8 17.60 -14.18 33.58
C VAL A 8 16.92 -14.34 32.22
N ILE A 9 16.31 -15.51 31.95
CA ILE A 9 15.58 -15.75 30.70
C ILE A 9 14.41 -14.76 30.54
N LEU A 10 13.62 -14.55 31.59
CA LEU A 10 12.51 -13.58 31.58
C LEU A 10 13.00 -12.16 31.28
N GLY A 11 14.12 -11.74 31.88
CA GLY A 11 14.72 -10.43 31.64
C GLY A 11 15.20 -10.24 30.21
N VAL A 12 15.84 -11.26 29.63
CA VAL A 12 16.27 -11.24 28.22
C VAL A 12 15.08 -11.19 27.27
N CYS A 13 14.05 -12.01 27.48
CA CYS A 13 12.84 -12.00 26.66
C CYS A 13 12.09 -10.67 26.75
N ALA A 14 11.95 -10.09 27.95
CA ALA A 14 11.31 -8.79 28.15
C ALA A 14 12.09 -7.67 27.44
N SER A 15 13.42 -7.69 27.53
CA SER A 15 14.29 -6.71 26.86
C SER A 15 14.20 -6.83 25.34
N TYR A 16 14.24 -8.06 24.82
CA TYR A 16 14.08 -8.33 23.39
C TYR A 16 12.74 -7.83 22.86
N LEU A 17 11.63 -8.11 23.56
CA LEU A 17 10.30 -7.62 23.20
C LEU A 17 10.23 -6.09 23.19
N GLY A 18 10.84 -5.43 24.18
CA GLY A 18 10.91 -3.97 24.23
C GLY A 18 11.66 -3.39 23.03
N VAL A 19 12.85 -3.92 22.71
CA VAL A 19 13.65 -3.48 21.55
C VAL A 19 12.91 -3.73 20.24
N TYR A 20 12.33 -4.93 20.08
CA TYR A 20 11.55 -5.27 18.89
C TYR A 20 10.38 -4.32 18.68
N PHE A 21 9.64 -3.98 19.75
CA PHE A 21 8.53 -3.04 19.67
C PHE A 21 8.97 -1.63 19.29
N VAL A 22 10.11 -1.15 19.80
CA VAL A 22 10.69 0.15 19.41
C VAL A 22 11.07 0.15 17.93
N LEU A 23 11.70 -0.91 17.43
CA LEU A 23 12.04 -1.04 16.01
C LEU A 23 10.80 -1.09 15.12
N LEU A 24 9.76 -1.80 15.56
CA LEU A 24 8.49 -1.88 14.86
C LEU A 24 7.81 -0.51 14.79
N MET A 25 7.82 0.24 15.89
CA MET A 25 7.31 1.61 15.94
C MET A 25 8.07 2.53 14.99
N ALA A 26 9.41 2.53 15.04
CA ALA A 26 10.24 3.35 14.16
C ALA A 26 10.01 3.01 12.68
N ARG A 27 9.89 1.71 12.36
CA ARG A 27 9.57 1.22 11.02
C ARG A 27 8.23 1.76 10.53
N THR A 28 7.16 1.62 11.32
CA THR A 28 5.82 2.06 10.91
C THR A 28 5.75 3.57 10.73
N ILE A 29 6.37 4.35 11.63
CA ILE A 29 6.45 5.81 11.48
C ILE A 29 7.18 6.16 10.18
N TRP A 30 8.35 5.57 9.93
CA TRP A 30 9.13 5.82 8.72
C TRP A 30 8.37 5.50 7.42
N PHE A 31 7.65 4.37 7.38
CA PHE A 31 6.87 3.99 6.20
C PHE A 31 5.61 4.82 6.02
N SER A 32 5.00 5.30 7.11
CA SER A 32 3.83 6.18 7.00
C SER A 32 4.17 7.51 6.32
N VAL A 33 5.36 8.06 6.57
CA VAL A 33 5.75 9.41 6.11
C VAL A 33 6.21 9.46 4.63
N LYS A 34 6.28 8.32 3.92
CA LYS A 34 6.77 8.27 2.53
C LYS A 34 5.78 7.69 1.50
N PRO A 35 4.70 8.42 1.12
CA PRO A 35 3.82 8.05 0.00
C PRO A 35 4.57 7.87 -1.33
N SER A 36 5.67 8.60 -1.51
CA SER A 36 6.49 8.62 -2.74
C SER A 36 7.04 7.25 -3.16
N HIS A 37 7.23 6.30 -2.22
CA HIS A 37 7.74 4.98 -2.56
C HIS A 37 6.70 4.11 -3.27
N PHE A 38 5.44 4.19 -2.84
CA PHE A 38 4.35 3.45 -3.50
C PHE A 38 4.16 3.98 -4.91
N LEU A 39 4.05 5.31 -5.10
CA LEU A 39 3.87 5.90 -6.42
C LEU A 39 5.04 5.61 -7.38
N LYS A 40 6.29 5.71 -6.90
CA LYS A 40 7.48 5.33 -7.70
C LYS A 40 7.47 3.84 -8.09
N SER A 41 7.00 2.96 -7.21
CA SER A 41 6.87 1.54 -7.53
C SER A 41 5.82 1.28 -8.62
N GLN A 42 4.69 2.01 -8.59
CA GLN A 42 3.67 1.92 -9.63
C GLN A 42 4.17 2.46 -10.97
N GLN A 43 4.89 3.58 -10.95
CA GLN A 43 5.55 4.10 -12.16
C GLN A 43 6.52 3.08 -12.75
N THR A 44 7.40 2.49 -11.94
CA THR A 44 8.38 1.48 -12.39
C THR A 44 7.70 0.24 -12.96
N LEU A 45 6.55 -0.17 -12.39
CA LEU A 45 5.76 -1.28 -12.91
C LEU A 45 5.20 -0.96 -14.30
N ILE A 46 4.61 0.23 -14.47
CA ILE A 46 4.07 0.67 -15.76
C ILE A 46 5.18 0.80 -16.80
N ASP A 47 6.32 1.40 -16.46
CA ASP A 47 7.48 1.52 -17.36
C ASP A 47 7.99 0.14 -17.82
N LYS A 48 7.98 -0.86 -16.92
CA LYS A 48 8.34 -2.25 -17.27
C LYS A 48 7.29 -2.92 -18.16
N ILE A 49 6.01 -2.67 -17.91
CA ILE A 49 4.92 -3.25 -18.70
C ILE A 49 4.92 -2.64 -20.10
N SER A 50 4.98 -1.31 -20.22
CA SER A 50 4.95 -0.60 -21.51
C SER A 50 6.17 -0.92 -22.39
N SER A 51 7.32 -1.21 -21.78
CA SER A 51 8.54 -1.64 -22.47
C SER A 51 8.64 -3.15 -22.71
N ALA A 52 7.67 -3.95 -22.23
CA ALA A 52 7.72 -5.40 -22.38
C ALA A 52 7.48 -5.83 -23.83
N SER A 53 8.15 -6.90 -24.25
CA SER A 53 8.07 -7.45 -25.60
C SER A 53 6.65 -7.82 -26.04
N PHE A 54 5.81 -8.26 -25.09
CA PHE A 54 4.41 -8.59 -25.39
C PHE A 54 3.60 -7.35 -25.79
N VAL A 55 3.88 -6.16 -25.20
CA VAL A 55 3.17 -4.91 -25.55
C VAL A 55 3.54 -4.48 -26.96
N THR A 56 4.81 -4.61 -27.34
CA THR A 56 5.24 -4.41 -28.72
C THR A 56 4.50 -5.36 -29.66
N GLN A 57 4.42 -6.64 -29.32
CA GLN A 57 3.77 -7.66 -30.16
C GLN A 57 2.29 -7.38 -30.43
N ILE A 58 1.53 -6.91 -29.44
CA ILE A 58 0.10 -6.60 -29.60
C ILE A 58 -0.13 -5.25 -30.30
N THR A 59 0.79 -4.29 -30.14
CA THR A 59 0.68 -2.96 -30.76
C THR A 59 1.20 -2.91 -32.18
N THR A 60 1.98 -3.91 -32.63
CA THR A 60 2.43 -4.02 -34.01
C THR A 60 1.63 -5.05 -34.81
N VAL A 61 1.23 -4.69 -36.03
CA VAL A 61 0.60 -5.66 -36.94
C VAL A 61 1.67 -6.64 -37.44
N SER A 62 1.42 -7.94 -37.29
CA SER A 62 2.36 -8.99 -37.71
C SER A 62 2.74 -8.84 -39.18
N PRO A 63 4.01 -9.01 -39.58
CA PRO A 63 4.45 -8.83 -40.97
C PRO A 63 3.68 -9.70 -41.97
N GLU A 64 3.30 -10.90 -41.55
CA GLU A 64 2.47 -11.85 -42.31
C GLU A 64 1.09 -11.28 -42.67
N LEU A 65 0.57 -10.32 -41.91
CA LEU A 65 -0.73 -9.67 -42.17
C LEU A 65 -0.58 -8.40 -43.01
N ARG A 66 0.65 -7.92 -43.26
CA ARG A 66 0.96 -6.74 -44.08
C ARG A 66 1.30 -7.08 -45.52
N ASP A 67 1.34 -8.36 -45.89
CA ASP A 67 1.68 -8.76 -47.25
C ASP A 67 0.58 -8.31 -48.22
N SER A 68 0.93 -7.40 -49.14
CA SER A 68 0.07 -6.90 -50.21
C SER A 68 -0.51 -7.99 -51.14
N ALA A 69 0.04 -9.21 -51.10
CA ALA A 69 -0.48 -10.36 -51.83
C ALA A 69 -1.65 -11.08 -51.13
N LEU A 70 -1.95 -10.76 -49.86
CA LEU A 70 -3.10 -11.32 -49.14
C LEU A 70 -4.41 -10.66 -49.58
N GLN A 71 -5.20 -11.39 -50.37
CA GLN A 71 -6.54 -10.93 -50.75
C GLN A 71 -7.60 -11.12 -49.64
N LYS A 72 -7.42 -12.09 -48.73
CA LYS A 72 -8.30 -12.36 -47.59
C LYS A 72 -7.51 -13.00 -46.44
N PHE A 73 -7.82 -12.61 -45.20
CA PHE A 73 -7.31 -13.32 -44.02
C PHE A 73 -7.96 -14.70 -43.86
N SER A 74 -7.17 -15.69 -43.44
CA SER A 74 -7.70 -16.93 -42.90
C SER A 74 -8.43 -16.69 -41.58
N ALA A 75 -9.29 -17.62 -41.16
CA ALA A 75 -10.00 -17.52 -39.88
C ALA A 75 -9.02 -17.38 -38.68
N ALA A 76 -7.90 -18.11 -38.70
CA ALA A 76 -6.89 -18.04 -37.65
C ALA A 76 -6.14 -16.69 -37.63
N GLN A 77 -5.85 -16.12 -38.80
CA GLN A 77 -5.24 -14.79 -38.93
C GLN A 77 -6.20 -13.70 -38.47
N LEU A 78 -7.49 -13.81 -38.80
CA LEU A 78 -8.52 -12.88 -38.36
C LEU A 78 -8.69 -12.89 -36.84
N THR A 79 -8.77 -14.08 -36.22
CA THR A 79 -8.85 -14.21 -34.75
C THR A 79 -7.61 -13.64 -34.06
N THR A 80 -6.42 -13.91 -34.60
CA THR A 80 -5.17 -13.34 -34.06
C THR A 80 -5.15 -11.81 -34.16
N PHE A 81 -5.56 -11.27 -35.32
CA PHE A 81 -5.67 -9.84 -35.53
C PHE A 81 -6.68 -9.19 -34.56
N GLN A 82 -7.88 -9.76 -34.43
CA GLN A 82 -8.90 -9.28 -33.49
C GLN A 82 -8.44 -9.35 -32.04
N SER A 83 -7.75 -10.42 -31.65
CA SER A 83 -7.21 -10.58 -30.30
C SER A 83 -6.11 -9.57 -30.00
N ASN A 84 -5.17 -9.34 -30.93
CA ASN A 84 -4.12 -8.34 -30.78
C ASN A 84 -4.71 -6.92 -30.72
N LEU A 85 -5.69 -6.63 -31.59
CA LEU A 85 -6.42 -5.37 -31.60
C LEU A 85 -7.15 -5.13 -30.27
N GLY A 86 -7.89 -6.13 -29.79
CA GLY A 86 -8.61 -6.08 -28.50
C GLY A 86 -7.66 -5.91 -27.32
N MET A 87 -6.54 -6.63 -27.30
CA MET A 87 -5.53 -6.52 -26.25
C MET A 87 -4.81 -5.16 -26.28
N ALA A 88 -4.49 -4.64 -27.46
CA ALA A 88 -3.85 -3.33 -27.60
C ALA A 88 -4.74 -2.21 -27.05
N VAL A 89 -6.03 -2.22 -27.42
CA VAL A 89 -7.03 -1.28 -26.88
C VAL A 89 -7.20 -1.46 -25.38
N LEU A 90 -7.26 -2.71 -24.89
CA LEU A 90 -7.36 -3.00 -23.45
C LEU A 90 -6.18 -2.41 -22.68
N VAL A 91 -4.94 -2.63 -23.14
CA VAL A 91 -3.73 -2.14 -22.48
C VAL A 91 -3.68 -0.62 -22.49
N SER A 92 -4.07 0.04 -23.59
CA SER A 92 -4.22 1.50 -23.62
C SER A 92 -5.20 1.99 -22.54
N ARG A 93 -6.44 1.45 -22.54
CA ARG A 93 -7.47 1.86 -21.58
C ARG A 93 -7.11 1.52 -20.14
N ALA A 94 -6.46 0.39 -19.89
CA ALA A 94 -5.97 0.02 -18.57
C ALA A 94 -4.90 0.99 -18.06
N THR A 95 -4.04 1.51 -18.94
CA THR A 95 -3.00 2.49 -18.59
C THR A 95 -3.62 3.81 -18.12
N TYR A 96 -4.59 4.35 -18.87
CA TYR A 96 -5.31 5.57 -18.46
C TYR A 96 -6.17 5.35 -17.22
N TYR A 97 -6.86 4.22 -17.12
CA TYR A 97 -7.61 3.85 -15.92
C TYR A 97 -6.70 3.80 -14.70
N TRP A 98 -5.50 3.23 -14.82
CA TRP A 98 -4.52 3.18 -13.74
C TRP A 98 -4.02 4.57 -13.35
N ALA A 99 -3.73 5.44 -14.33
CA ALA A 99 -3.39 6.84 -14.08
C ALA A 99 -4.49 7.55 -13.28
N TYR A 100 -5.75 7.37 -13.69
CA TYR A 100 -6.90 7.95 -13.02
C TYR A 100 -7.10 7.44 -11.59
N GLN A 101 -6.92 6.14 -11.36
CA GLN A 101 -7.01 5.58 -10.01
C GLN A 101 -5.87 6.06 -9.11
N LEU A 102 -4.66 6.27 -9.64
CA LEU A 102 -3.56 6.86 -8.89
C LEU A 102 -3.82 8.33 -8.55
N GLU A 103 -4.41 9.07 -9.48
CA GLU A 103 -4.84 10.45 -9.25
C GLU A 103 -5.94 10.52 -8.18
N LYS A 104 -6.95 9.65 -8.25
CA LYS A 104 -7.97 9.51 -7.19
C LYS A 104 -7.35 9.11 -5.86
N TYR A 105 -6.45 8.13 -5.85
CA TYR A 105 -5.76 7.68 -4.65
C TYR A 105 -5.00 8.83 -3.98
N ARG A 106 -4.29 9.65 -4.76
CA ARG A 106 -3.63 10.89 -4.30
C ARG A 106 -4.61 11.83 -3.62
N THR A 107 -5.79 12.02 -4.19
CA THR A 107 -6.82 12.90 -3.62
C THR A 107 -7.63 12.27 -2.48
N SER A 108 -7.48 10.96 -2.24
CA SER A 108 -8.32 10.21 -1.30
C SER A 108 -7.71 10.11 0.10
N ALA A 109 -8.58 9.99 1.10
CA ALA A 109 -8.18 9.70 2.48
C ALA A 109 -7.74 8.22 2.70
N ALA A 110 -7.59 7.39 1.66
CA ALA A 110 -7.29 5.96 1.82
C ALA A 110 -5.94 5.71 2.52
N SER A 111 -4.91 6.50 2.19
CA SER A 111 -3.61 6.48 2.88
C SER A 111 -3.75 6.81 4.37
N LEU A 112 -4.66 7.73 4.72
CA LEU A 112 -4.97 8.08 6.09
C LEU A 112 -5.62 6.90 6.84
N ILE A 113 -6.62 6.26 6.22
CA ILE A 113 -7.36 5.14 6.84
C ILE A 113 -6.40 3.97 7.10
N LEU A 114 -5.57 3.60 6.13
CA LEU A 114 -4.59 2.53 6.30
C LEU A 114 -3.55 2.86 7.38
N SER A 115 -3.10 4.13 7.43
CA SER A 115 -2.22 4.59 8.50
C SER A 115 -2.91 4.50 9.86
N ALA A 116 -4.16 4.96 9.99
CA ALA A 116 -4.94 4.89 11.22
C ALA A 116 -5.09 3.43 11.71
N ILE A 117 -5.37 2.49 10.81
CA ILE A 117 -5.42 1.06 11.14
C ILE A 117 -4.05 0.55 11.61
N ALA A 118 -2.96 0.92 10.95
CA ALA A 118 -1.61 0.51 11.34
C ALA A 118 -1.23 1.03 12.74
N TYR A 119 -1.51 2.30 13.03
CA TYR A 119 -1.26 2.90 14.34
C TYR A 119 -2.19 2.32 15.43
N ALA A 120 -3.45 2.01 15.12
CA ALA A 120 -4.36 1.31 16.04
C ALA A 120 -3.86 -0.11 16.36
N SER A 121 -3.35 -0.83 15.37
CA SER A 121 -2.72 -2.14 15.57
C SER A 121 -1.46 -2.02 16.45
N LEU A 122 -0.59 -1.04 16.19
CA LEU A 122 0.58 -0.77 17.03
C LEU A 122 0.20 -0.44 18.47
N TYR A 123 -0.88 0.31 18.67
CA TYR A 123 -1.41 0.64 20.00
C TYR A 123 -1.80 -0.62 20.78
N VAL A 124 -2.56 -1.53 20.16
CA VAL A 124 -2.95 -2.81 20.77
C VAL A 124 -1.72 -3.69 21.07
N GLN A 125 -0.78 -3.77 20.13
CA GLN A 125 0.48 -4.50 20.35
C GLN A 125 1.30 -3.91 21.48
N GLY A 126 1.34 -2.58 21.62
CA GLY A 126 2.01 -1.90 22.72
C GLY A 126 1.44 -2.30 24.08
N ILE A 127 0.11 -2.35 24.20
CA ILE A 127 -0.55 -2.83 25.43
C ILE A 127 -0.06 -4.24 25.76
N VAL A 128 -0.08 -5.16 24.79
CA VAL A 128 0.37 -6.55 25.01
C VAL A 128 1.84 -6.60 25.41
N VAL A 129 2.73 -5.91 24.69
CA VAL A 129 4.17 -5.90 24.97
C VAL A 129 4.46 -5.36 26.37
N PHE A 130 3.90 -4.19 26.74
CA PHE A 130 4.10 -3.63 28.06
C PHE A 130 3.47 -4.48 29.17
N SER A 131 2.35 -5.15 28.90
CA SER A 131 1.75 -6.10 29.84
C SER A 131 2.68 -7.27 30.13
N VAL A 132 3.28 -7.85 29.09
CA VAL A 132 4.23 -8.97 29.23
C VAL A 132 5.52 -8.53 29.92
N ILE A 133 6.04 -7.34 29.58
CA ILE A 133 7.23 -6.78 30.23
C ILE A 133 6.97 -6.55 31.73
N ASN A 134 5.87 -5.91 32.10
CA ASN A 134 5.53 -5.68 33.50
C ASN A 134 5.26 -6.99 34.25
N TRP A 135 4.64 -7.98 33.58
CA TRP A 135 4.46 -9.32 34.14
C TRP A 135 5.80 -10.03 34.40
N ALA A 136 6.75 -9.91 33.47
CA ALA A 136 8.09 -10.45 33.63
C ALA A 136 8.82 -9.79 34.81
N ILE A 137 8.78 -8.45 34.91
CA ILE A 137 9.37 -7.72 36.04
C ILE A 137 8.77 -8.18 37.36
N LEU A 138 7.45 -8.30 37.44
CA LEU A 138 6.74 -8.74 38.64
C LEU A 138 7.13 -10.17 39.06
N LYS A 139 7.33 -11.08 38.10
CA LYS A 139 7.78 -12.46 38.37
C LYS A 139 9.28 -12.55 38.70
N MET A 140 10.09 -11.59 38.27
CA MET A 140 11.52 -11.51 38.59
C MET A 140 11.77 -10.87 39.95
N ASP A 141 11.06 -9.79 40.25
CA ASP A 141 11.17 -9.02 41.46
C ASP A 141 9.78 -8.53 41.89
N PRO A 142 9.08 -9.29 42.75
CA PRO A 142 7.79 -8.87 43.27
C PRO A 142 7.84 -7.53 44.02
N ALA A 143 8.98 -7.18 44.62
CA ALA A 143 9.17 -5.90 45.31
C ALA A 143 9.31 -4.70 44.36
N ALA A 144 9.39 -4.94 43.04
CA ALA A 144 9.36 -3.89 42.03
C ALA A 144 8.02 -3.15 41.97
N PHE A 145 6.95 -3.75 42.53
CA PHE A 145 5.61 -3.18 42.56
C PHE A 145 5.01 -3.21 43.98
N SER A 146 4.22 -2.21 44.29
CA SER A 146 3.33 -2.19 45.45
C SER A 146 1.93 -2.61 45.02
N TYR A 147 1.37 -3.62 45.69
CA TYR A 147 0.05 -4.16 45.40
C TYR A 147 -0.54 -4.90 46.61
N SER A 148 -1.86 -5.08 46.63
CA SER A 148 -2.58 -5.87 47.64
C SER A 148 -3.10 -7.18 47.05
N GLY A 149 -2.78 -8.31 47.69
CA GLY A 149 -3.17 -9.65 47.21
C GLY A 149 -2.20 -10.22 46.17
N ASP A 150 -2.61 -11.30 45.47
CA ASP A 150 -1.83 -11.86 44.35
C ASP A 150 -2.35 -11.28 43.01
N PRO A 151 -1.56 -10.44 42.33
CA PRO A 151 -2.01 -9.76 41.11
C PRO A 151 -2.14 -10.74 39.93
N ALA A 152 -3.35 -10.82 39.39
CA ALA A 152 -3.62 -11.57 38.16
C ALA A 152 -3.06 -10.84 36.93
N PHE A 153 -2.76 -11.59 35.86
CA PHE A 153 -2.24 -11.01 34.61
C PHE A 153 -3.12 -9.88 34.05
N LEU A 154 -4.45 -10.01 34.15
CA LEU A 154 -5.37 -8.96 33.70
C LEU A 154 -5.21 -7.64 34.47
N GLN A 155 -4.84 -7.69 35.75
CA GLN A 155 -4.56 -6.47 36.54
C GLN A 155 -3.26 -5.81 36.06
N VAL A 156 -2.27 -6.61 35.68
CA VAL A 156 -1.02 -6.11 35.09
C VAL A 156 -1.25 -5.55 33.67
N ALA A 157 -2.13 -6.16 32.90
CA ALA A 157 -2.53 -5.65 31.59
C ALA A 157 -3.29 -4.32 31.72
N TYR A 158 -4.22 -4.22 32.68
CA TYR A 158 -4.91 -2.98 33.00
C TYR A 158 -3.94 -1.87 33.45
N TYR A 159 -2.96 -2.19 34.32
CA TYR A 159 -1.88 -1.27 34.70
C TYR A 159 -1.04 -0.79 33.50
N SER A 160 -0.85 -1.66 32.51
CA SER A 160 -0.06 -1.37 31.30
C SER A 160 -0.84 -0.56 30.25
N LEU A 161 -2.10 -0.22 30.52
CA LEU A 161 -2.81 0.80 29.74
C LEU A 161 -2.22 2.19 30.02
N PHE A 162 -2.17 3.01 28.98
CA PHE A 162 -1.63 4.38 28.98
C PHE A 162 -2.26 5.30 30.03
N HIS A 163 -3.46 4.99 30.49
CA HIS A 163 -4.19 5.72 31.53
C HIS A 163 -4.68 4.81 32.65
N GLY A 164 -3.93 3.74 32.98
CA GLY A 164 -4.26 2.83 34.09
C GLY A 164 -4.17 3.47 35.48
N ALA A 165 -4.61 4.71 35.65
CA ALA A 165 -4.77 5.37 36.94
C ALA A 165 -5.80 4.60 37.77
N GLY A 166 -5.45 4.27 39.01
CA GLY A 166 -6.30 3.45 39.89
C GLY A 166 -6.10 1.94 39.77
N SER A 167 -5.07 1.47 39.06
CA SER A 167 -4.69 0.06 39.14
C SER A 167 -4.23 -0.32 40.55
N ALA A 168 -4.56 -1.54 40.98
CA ALA A 168 -4.07 -2.10 42.25
C ALA A 168 -2.55 -2.32 42.29
N LEU A 169 -1.84 -2.10 41.17
CA LEU A 169 -0.38 -2.09 41.08
C LEU A 169 0.15 -0.67 40.97
N SER A 170 1.22 -0.38 41.70
CA SER A 170 2.01 0.84 41.58
C SER A 170 3.50 0.50 41.47
N PRO A 171 4.27 1.12 40.56
CA PRO A 171 5.71 0.84 40.42
C PRO A 171 6.49 1.42 41.60
N VAL A 172 7.48 0.67 42.09
CA VAL A 172 8.37 1.08 43.20
C VAL A 172 9.83 1.11 42.73
N SER A 173 10.28 0.08 42.00
CA SER A 173 11.67 0.02 41.52
C SER A 173 11.89 0.94 40.31
N GLY A 174 13.14 1.39 40.14
CA GLY A 174 13.51 2.27 39.01
C GLY A 174 13.21 1.66 37.64
N VAL A 175 13.33 0.34 37.49
CA VAL A 175 13.00 -0.37 36.24
C VAL A 175 11.49 -0.35 35.97
N ALA A 176 10.66 -0.64 36.99
CA ALA A 176 9.20 -0.59 36.86
C ALA A 176 8.71 0.84 36.56
N VAL A 177 9.31 1.84 37.19
CA VAL A 177 9.04 3.26 36.91
C VAL A 177 9.44 3.63 35.48
N ALA A 178 10.62 3.21 35.01
CA ALA A 178 11.08 3.48 33.65
C ALA A 178 10.15 2.86 32.59
N VAL A 179 9.70 1.62 32.80
CA VAL A 179 8.72 0.97 31.94
C VAL A 179 7.40 1.74 31.95
N LYS A 180 6.92 2.18 33.11
CA LYS A 180 5.68 2.98 33.20
C LYS A 180 5.79 4.31 32.46
N ILE A 181 6.93 4.99 32.55
CA ILE A 181 7.20 6.21 31.79
C ILE A 181 7.19 5.89 30.30
N ALA A 182 7.90 4.85 29.86
CA ALA A 182 7.94 4.44 28.46
C ALA A 182 6.54 4.11 27.93
N THR A 183 5.74 3.36 28.70
CA THR A 183 4.33 3.13 28.39
C THR A 183 3.60 4.47 28.23
N ASN A 184 3.62 5.35 29.22
CA ASN A 184 2.85 6.60 29.14
C ASN A 184 3.30 7.57 28.03
N VAL A 185 4.56 7.49 27.58
CA VAL A 185 5.09 8.32 26.47
C VAL A 185 4.68 7.79 25.09
N VAL A 186 4.51 6.47 24.93
CA VAL A 186 4.24 5.87 23.62
C VAL A 186 2.88 6.28 23.02
N ALA A 187 1.82 6.47 23.81
CA ALA A 187 0.52 6.87 23.25
C ALA A 187 0.49 8.31 22.74
N PRO A 188 0.97 9.31 23.50
CA PRO A 188 1.18 10.66 22.96
C PRO A 188 2.03 10.65 21.70
N LEU A 189 3.07 9.81 21.62
CA LEU A 189 3.88 9.66 20.40
C LEU A 189 3.06 9.12 19.23
N PHE A 190 2.20 8.12 19.43
CA PHE A 190 1.32 7.61 18.36
C PHE A 190 0.32 8.66 17.88
N ILE A 191 -0.31 9.40 18.78
CA ILE A 191 -1.23 10.49 18.43
C ILE A 191 -0.47 11.58 17.67
N THR A 192 0.71 11.98 18.16
CA THR A 192 1.54 12.99 17.51
C THR A 192 2.01 12.53 16.14
N ALA A 193 2.40 11.25 15.99
CA ALA A 193 2.79 10.67 14.71
C ALA A 193 1.61 10.62 13.73
N LEU A 194 0.40 10.26 14.18
CA LEU A 194 -0.81 10.30 13.37
C LEU A 194 -1.17 11.72 12.92
N VAL A 195 -1.12 12.69 13.82
CA VAL A 195 -1.40 14.10 13.49
C VAL A 195 -0.33 14.65 12.54
N THR A 196 0.95 14.35 12.80
CA THR A 196 2.05 14.73 11.91
C THR A 196 1.87 14.10 10.54
N GLN A 197 1.50 12.82 10.47
CA GLN A 197 1.20 12.13 9.23
C GLN A 197 0.02 12.75 8.50
N PHE A 198 -1.05 13.13 9.20
CA PHE A 198 -2.19 13.84 8.62
C PHE A 198 -1.77 15.19 8.03
N LEU A 199 -0.99 15.98 8.78
CA LEU A 199 -0.48 17.28 8.33
C LEU A 199 0.47 17.15 7.14
N ILE A 200 1.36 16.15 7.17
CA ILE A 200 2.27 15.84 6.07
C ILE A 200 1.49 15.37 4.86
N ASN A 201 0.55 14.42 4.99
CA ASN A 201 -0.28 13.96 3.88
C ASN A 201 -1.07 15.12 3.27
N ARG A 202 -1.71 15.97 4.08
CA ARG A 202 -2.47 17.12 3.57
C ARG A 202 -1.58 18.10 2.80
N ARG A 203 -0.39 18.39 3.33
CA ARG A 203 0.58 19.29 2.67
C ARG A 203 1.23 18.64 1.44
N GLN A 204 1.48 17.33 1.47
CA GLN A 204 2.00 16.58 0.34
C GLN A 204 0.96 16.50 -0.77
N VAL A 205 -0.33 16.26 -0.49
CA VAL A 205 -1.38 16.27 -1.53
C VAL A 205 -1.40 17.60 -2.32
N GLU A 206 -1.06 18.72 -1.69
CA GLU A 206 -0.89 20.04 -2.34
C GLU A 206 0.46 20.26 -3.03
N GLN A 207 1.51 19.51 -2.68
CA GLN A 207 2.90 19.74 -3.12
C GLN A 207 3.57 18.54 -3.82
N ASP A 208 2.85 17.44 -4.06
CA ASP A 208 3.43 16.19 -4.56
C ASP A 208 3.64 16.25 -6.08
N ALA A 209 4.56 17.12 -6.50
CA ALA A 209 5.05 17.22 -7.86
C ALA A 209 5.58 15.88 -8.37
N ALA A 210 6.07 15.00 -7.49
CA ALA A 210 6.52 13.65 -7.85
C ALA A 210 5.35 12.71 -8.17
N ALA A 211 4.22 12.84 -7.48
CA ALA A 211 2.99 12.12 -7.81
C ALA A 211 2.39 12.60 -9.13
N GLU A 212 2.36 13.91 -9.33
CA GLU A 212 1.92 14.54 -10.58
C GLU A 212 2.82 14.12 -11.75
N GLU A 213 4.15 14.12 -11.55
CA GLU A 213 5.12 13.64 -12.52
C GLU A 213 4.92 12.15 -12.83
N ALA A 214 4.64 11.31 -11.82
CA ALA A 214 4.37 9.89 -12.02
C ALA A 214 3.09 9.67 -12.84
N VAL A 215 1.99 10.37 -12.52
CA VAL A 215 0.74 10.30 -13.30
C VAL A 215 0.99 10.80 -14.72
N LYS A 216 1.69 11.92 -14.89
CA LYS A 216 2.04 12.48 -16.21
C LYS A 216 2.86 11.50 -17.04
N LYS A 217 3.83 10.80 -16.45
CA LYS A 217 4.61 9.75 -17.14
C LYS A 217 3.74 8.57 -17.55
N ILE A 218 2.81 8.13 -16.71
CA ILE A 218 1.87 7.06 -17.07
C ILE A 218 0.96 7.50 -18.21
N LYS A 219 0.44 8.74 -18.20
CA LYS A 219 -0.35 9.29 -19.32
C LYS A 219 0.49 9.37 -20.60
N ALA A 220 1.74 9.84 -20.51
CA ALA A 220 2.64 9.87 -21.66
C ALA A 220 2.94 8.46 -22.22
N ALA A 221 3.06 7.45 -21.37
CA ALA A 221 3.17 6.06 -21.81
C ALA A 221 1.90 5.58 -22.53
N GLY A 222 0.71 5.97 -22.03
CA GLY A 222 -0.57 5.74 -22.72
C GLY A 222 -0.62 6.40 -24.10
N ALA A 223 -0.26 7.68 -24.20
CA ALA A 223 -0.23 8.43 -25.45
C ALA A 223 0.76 7.84 -26.47
N GLU A 224 1.93 7.38 -26.00
CA GLU A 224 2.90 6.70 -26.86
C GLU A 224 2.37 5.34 -27.35
N LEU A 225 1.62 4.59 -26.52
CA LEU A 225 0.96 3.36 -26.95
C LEU A 225 -0.11 3.64 -28.00
N GLU A 226 -0.93 4.69 -27.82
CA GLU A 226 -1.94 5.09 -28.80
C GLU A 226 -1.33 5.58 -30.10
N LYS A 227 -0.22 6.31 -30.03
CA LYS A 227 0.54 6.71 -31.21
C LYS A 227 1.04 5.52 -32.00
N ARG A 228 1.67 4.54 -31.34
CA ARG A 228 2.13 3.30 -31.98
C ARG A 228 0.96 2.53 -32.57
N PHE A 229 -0.12 2.38 -31.80
CA PHE A 229 -1.34 1.74 -32.24
C PHE A 229 -1.91 2.40 -33.51
N LYS A 230 -2.03 3.72 -33.53
CA LYS A 230 -2.53 4.48 -34.68
C LYS A 230 -1.61 4.38 -35.90
N GLN A 231 -0.30 4.34 -35.69
CA GLN A 231 0.67 4.14 -36.78
C GLN A 231 0.59 2.73 -37.39
N GLU A 232 0.25 1.74 -36.57
CA GLU A 232 0.29 0.33 -36.93
C GLU A 232 -1.04 -0.18 -37.50
N TYR A 233 -2.16 0.25 -36.91
CA TYR A 233 -3.51 -0.16 -37.30
C TYR A 233 -4.26 0.89 -38.14
N GLU A 234 -3.67 2.07 -38.35
CA GLU A 234 -4.22 3.20 -39.12
C GLU A 234 -5.59 3.72 -38.63
N ILE A 235 -6.00 3.35 -37.42
CA ILE A 235 -7.27 3.73 -36.80
C ILE A 235 -7.07 4.28 -35.40
N SER A 236 -8.03 5.07 -34.93
CA SER A 236 -8.07 5.52 -33.53
C SER A 236 -8.49 4.39 -32.58
N THR A 237 -8.18 4.55 -31.29
CA THR A 237 -8.63 3.62 -30.25
C THR A 237 -10.16 3.54 -30.21
N GLU A 238 -10.85 4.66 -30.39
CA GLU A 238 -12.32 4.76 -30.39
C GLU A 238 -12.92 4.01 -31.59
N GLU A 239 -12.33 4.20 -32.77
CA GLU A 239 -12.75 3.48 -33.97
C GLU A 239 -12.47 1.98 -33.86
N ALA A 240 -11.36 1.59 -33.23
CA ALA A 240 -11.06 0.19 -32.94
C ALA A 240 -12.09 -0.44 -32.02
N ILE A 241 -12.53 0.26 -30.97
CA ILE A 241 -13.61 -0.21 -30.06
C ILE A 241 -14.91 -0.40 -30.85
N ALA A 242 -15.30 0.57 -31.68
CA ALA A 242 -16.51 0.47 -32.50
C ALA A 242 -16.45 -0.72 -33.48
N ARG A 243 -15.28 -0.95 -34.10
CA ARG A 243 -15.06 -2.10 -34.99
C ARG A 243 -15.08 -3.43 -34.24
N LEU A 244 -14.46 -3.53 -33.07
CA LEU A 244 -14.51 -4.73 -32.22
C LEU A 244 -15.95 -5.04 -31.78
N GLN A 245 -16.75 -4.01 -31.48
CA GLN A 245 -18.16 -4.16 -31.15
C GLN A 245 -19.00 -4.66 -32.33
N ALA A 246 -18.74 -4.15 -33.54
CA ALA A 246 -19.39 -4.64 -34.76
C ALA A 246 -19.02 -6.10 -35.09
N LEU A 247 -17.82 -6.53 -34.69
CA LEU A 247 -17.32 -7.90 -34.87
C LEU A 247 -17.84 -8.89 -33.82
N GLY A 248 -18.58 -8.42 -32.81
CA GLY A 248 -19.15 -9.28 -31.75
C GLY A 248 -18.11 -9.81 -30.76
N GLU A 249 -16.94 -9.18 -30.66
CA GLU A 249 -15.85 -9.59 -29.76
C GLU A 249 -16.21 -9.24 -28.31
N SER A 250 -16.68 -10.20 -27.52
CA SER A 250 -17.20 -9.92 -26.16
C SER A 250 -16.13 -9.92 -25.07
N PHE A 251 -14.98 -10.55 -25.32
CA PHE A 251 -13.99 -10.86 -24.29
C PHE A 251 -13.30 -9.60 -23.79
N PHE A 252 -12.80 -8.74 -24.70
CA PHE A 252 -12.12 -7.51 -24.31
C PHE A 252 -13.09 -6.35 -24.06
N LEU A 253 -14.19 -6.28 -24.81
CA LEU A 253 -15.13 -5.16 -24.75
C LEU A 253 -15.74 -4.92 -23.38
N THR A 254 -16.03 -5.97 -22.61
CA THR A 254 -16.60 -5.81 -21.26
C THR A 254 -15.64 -5.05 -20.34
N ALA A 255 -14.35 -5.41 -20.36
CA ALA A 255 -13.35 -4.73 -19.55
C ALA A 255 -13.05 -3.32 -20.07
N ILE A 256 -12.95 -3.16 -21.39
CA ILE A 256 -12.72 -1.86 -22.04
C ILE A 256 -13.84 -0.87 -21.70
N THR A 257 -15.10 -1.27 -21.83
CA THR A 257 -16.26 -0.42 -21.54
C THR A 257 -16.38 -0.09 -20.06
N ALA A 258 -16.15 -1.05 -19.16
CA ALA A 258 -16.17 -0.82 -17.72
C ALA A 258 -15.08 0.16 -17.25
N MET A 259 -13.87 0.10 -17.83
CA MET A 259 -12.80 1.05 -17.55
C MET A 259 -13.09 2.42 -18.14
N SER A 260 -13.54 2.47 -19.41
CA SER A 260 -13.83 3.73 -20.11
C SER A 260 -14.96 4.51 -19.45
N ALA A 261 -15.98 3.82 -18.93
CA ALA A 261 -17.10 4.47 -18.21
C ALA A 261 -16.68 5.16 -16.90
N GLN A 262 -15.53 4.82 -16.34
CA GLN A 262 -15.01 5.43 -15.11
C GLN A 262 -14.06 6.60 -15.39
N LEU A 263 -13.58 6.75 -16.62
CA LEU A 263 -12.71 7.85 -17.01
C LEU A 263 -13.56 9.13 -17.23
N PRO A 264 -13.07 10.31 -16.79
CA PRO A 264 -13.66 11.58 -17.18
C PRO A 264 -13.66 11.73 -18.72
N PRO A 265 -14.60 12.50 -19.30
CA PRO A 265 -14.51 12.92 -20.70
C PRO A 265 -13.13 13.54 -20.95
N ASP A 266 -12.49 13.19 -22.06
CA ASP A 266 -11.19 13.72 -22.50
C ASP A 266 -9.99 13.36 -21.59
N TYR A 267 -10.11 12.37 -20.71
CA TYR A 267 -9.00 11.96 -19.84
C TYR A 267 -7.84 11.31 -20.62
N ASP A 268 -8.20 10.64 -21.72
CA ASP A 268 -7.39 9.98 -22.73
C ASP A 268 -7.17 10.85 -23.99
N ALA A 269 -7.71 12.07 -24.03
CA ALA A 269 -7.48 13.01 -25.11
C ALA A 269 -6.27 13.90 -24.81
N GLU A 270 -5.21 13.77 -25.60
CA GLU A 270 -4.24 14.85 -25.88
C GLU A 270 -4.52 15.45 -27.27
#